data_AF-A0A945VI03-F1
#
_entry.id   AF-A0A945VI03-F1
#
_cell.length_a   1.000
_cell.length_b   1.000
_cell.length_c   1.000
_cell.angle_alpha   90.00
_cell.angle_beta   90.00
_cell.angle_gamma   90.00
#
_symmetry.space_group_name_H-M   'P 1'
#
loop_
_entity.id
_entity.type
_entity.pdbx_description
1 polymer ?
#
loop_
_entity_poly.entity_id
_entity_poly.type
_entity_poly.pdbx_seq_one_letter_code
_entity_poly.pdbx_strand_id
1 'polypeptide(L)' 'MNDYYIESATKSDMDFILNLNQNNMPAVSMLSSDLFLKFLNISDYIKIIKNDDESVGFLIGL' A
#
# COMPACT_ATOMS: atom_id res chain seq x y z
N MET A 1 14.29 -16.70 -10.79
CA MET A 1 13.19 -15.97 -11.44
C MET A 1 12.40 -15.42 -10.28
N ASN A 2 12.29 -14.10 -10.15
CA ASN A 2 11.63 -13.50 -9.00
C ASN A 2 10.12 -13.54 -9.26
N ASP A 3 9.40 -14.21 -8.37
CA ASP A 3 7.95 -14.35 -8.49
C ASP A 3 7.29 -13.15 -7.84
N TYR A 4 6.68 -12.31 -8.67
CA TYR A 4 5.91 -11.16 -8.20
C TYR A 4 4.44 -11.54 -8.04
N TYR A 5 3.86 -11.11 -6.94
CA TYR A 5 2.45 -11.34 -6.66
C TYR A 5 1.78 -10.08 -6.10
N ILE A 6 0.46 -10.00 -6.33
CA ILE A 6 -0.38 -8.89 -5.94
C ILE A 6 -1.45 -9.44 -5.02
N GLU A 7 -1.57 -8.85 -3.83
CA GLU A 7 -2.59 -9.24 -2.85
C GLU A 7 -3.27 -8.01 -2.23
N SER A 8 -4.40 -8.23 -1.57
CA SER A 8 -5.06 -7.16 -0.81
C SER A 8 -4.13 -6.68 0.30
N ALA A 9 -3.93 -5.37 0.39
CA ALA A 9 -3.19 -4.80 1.51
C ALA A 9 -3.95 -5.03 2.81
N THR A 10 -3.20 -5.19 3.89
CA THR A 10 -3.73 -5.37 5.23
C THR A 10 -3.21 -4.27 6.15
N LYS A 11 -3.64 -4.29 7.41
CA LYS A 11 -3.15 -3.32 8.40
C LYS A 11 -1.63 -3.42 8.63
N SER A 12 -1.01 -4.59 8.47
CA SER A 12 0.44 -4.74 8.64
C SER A 12 1.24 -4.04 7.54
N ASP A 13 0.63 -3.77 6.39
CA ASP A 13 1.30 -3.11 5.26
C ASP A 13 1.26 -1.58 5.36
N MET A 14 0.53 -1.03 6.34
CA MET A 14 0.29 0.40 6.48
C MET A 14 1.58 1.22 6.54
N ASP A 15 2.51 0.83 7.42
CA ASP A 15 3.74 1.61 7.62
C ASP A 15 4.60 1.63 6.36
N PHE A 16 4.67 0.51 5.64
CA PHE A 16 5.36 0.43 4.34
C PHE A 16 4.71 1.39 3.32
N ILE A 17 3.39 1.33 3.17
CA ILE A 17 2.65 2.11 2.19
C ILE A 17 2.75 3.61 2.49
N LEU A 18 2.56 4.01 3.75
CA LEU A 18 2.66 5.41 4.17
C LEU A 18 4.06 5.97 3.93
N ASN A 19 5.10 5.23 4.34
CA ASN A 19 6.48 5.65 4.13
C ASN A 19 6.82 5.74 2.63
N LEU A 20 6.45 4.74 1.84
CA LEU A 20 6.74 4.74 0.40
C LEU A 20 6.01 5.90 -0.30
N ASN A 21 4.75 6.16 0.05
CA ASN A 21 3.97 7.24 -0.53
C ASN A 21 4.53 8.63 -0.17
N GLN A 22 4.90 8.85 1.10
CA GLN A 22 5.46 10.14 1.54
C GLN A 22 6.84 10.42 0.93
N ASN A 23 7.69 9.40 0.82
CA ASN A 23 9.04 9.55 0.28
C ASN A 23 9.05 9.79 -1.23
N ASN A 24 8.12 9.17 -1.98
CA ASN A 24 8.11 9.26 -3.44
C ASN A 24 7.12 10.28 -4.00
N MET A 25 6.07 10.62 -3.25
CA MET A 25 4.98 11.50 -3.70
C MET A 25 4.60 12.58 -2.66
N PRO A 26 5.54 13.33 -2.08
CA PRO A 26 5.29 14.24 -0.95
C PRO A 26 4.25 15.34 -1.25
N ALA A 27 4.12 15.77 -2.50
CA ALA A 27 3.15 16.80 -2.90
C ALA A 27 1.69 16.29 -2.97
N VAL A 28 1.48 14.96 -3.04
CA VAL A 28 0.16 14.33 -3.17
C VAL A 28 -0.07 13.21 -2.14
N SER A 29 0.84 13.04 -1.18
CA SER A 29 0.73 12.05 -0.11
C SER A 29 -0.23 12.51 0.99
N MET A 30 -1.51 12.71 0.65
CA MET A 30 -2.57 12.98 1.64
C MET A 30 -3.07 11.70 2.32
N LEU A 31 -2.51 10.54 2.01
CA LEU A 31 -2.86 9.28 2.66
C LEU A 31 -2.33 9.29 4.10
N SER A 32 -3.19 9.58 5.06
CA SER A 32 -2.92 9.44 6.49
C SER A 32 -3.28 8.02 6.97
N SER A 33 -2.81 7.63 8.16
CA SER A 33 -3.18 6.36 8.79
C SER A 33 -4.70 6.20 8.92
N ASP A 34 -5.42 7.27 9.28
CA ASP A 34 -6.88 7.24 9.42
C ASP A 34 -7.58 7.01 8.08
N LEU A 35 -7.12 7.69 7.02
CA LEU A 35 -7.64 7.51 5.66
C LEU A 35 -7.34 6.09 5.14
N PHE A 36 -6.13 5.58 5.39
CA PHE A 36 -5.74 4.23 5.03
C PHE A 36 -6.64 3.18 5.67
N LEU A 37 -6.85 3.27 7.00
CA LEU A 37 -7.74 2.34 7.72
C LEU A 37 -9.19 2.45 7.25
N LYS A 38 -9.65 3.67 6.94
CA LYS A 38 -10.97 3.87 6.34
C LYS A 38 -11.09 3.18 4.98
N PHE A 39 -10.07 3.31 4.11
CA PHE A 39 -10.08 2.66 2.80
C PHE A 39 -10.03 1.14 2.90
N LEU A 40 -9.17 0.58 3.76
CA LEU A 40 -9.12 -0.86 4.01
C LEU A 40 -10.46 -1.45 4.47
N ASN A 41 -11.24 -0.69 5.25
CA ASN A 41 -12.51 -1.18 5.78
C ASN A 41 -13.65 -1.18 4.75
N ILE A 42 -13.56 -0.37 3.69
CA ILE A 42 -14.66 -0.18 2.74
C ILE A 42 -14.40 -0.80 1.37
N SER A 43 -13.14 -1.10 1.04
CA SER A 43 -12.76 -1.61 -0.27
C SER A 43 -11.37 -2.26 -0.25
N ASP A 44 -11.17 -3.16 -1.21
CA ASP A 44 -9.88 -3.75 -1.55
C ASP A 44 -9.03 -2.83 -2.46
N TYR A 45 -9.26 -1.51 -2.39
CA TYR A 45 -8.64 -0.52 -3.27
C TYR A 45 -7.12 -0.48 -3.19
N ILE A 46 -6.58 -0.88 -2.04
CA ILE A 46 -5.15 -0.89 -1.81
C ILE A 46 -4.66 -2.32 -1.98
N LYS A 47 -3.75 -2.50 -2.95
CA LYS A 47 -3.06 -3.77 -3.18
C LYS A 47 -1.58 -3.60 -2.90
N ILE A 48 -0.95 -4.62 -2.33
CA ILE A 48 0.50 -4.68 -2.12
C ILE A 48 1.12 -5.53 -3.23
N ILE A 49 2.27 -5.09 -3.75
CA ILE A 49 3.11 -5.84 -4.67
C ILE A 49 4.22 -6.43 -3.84
N LYS A 50 4.37 -7.75 -3.91
CA LYS A 50 5.42 -8.47 -3.18
C LYS A 50 6.30 -9.26 -4.13
N ASN A 51 7.54 -9.44 -3.72
CA ASN A 51 8.53 -10.33 -4.32
C ASN A 51 9.00 -11.28 -3.22
N ASP A 52 8.77 -12.59 -3.39
CA ASP A 52 9.00 -13.64 -2.39
C ASP A 52 8.25 -13.46 -1.07
N ASP A 53 8.74 -12.67 -0.12
CA ASP A 53 8.06 -12.30 1.15
C ASP A 53 8.21 -10.78 1.45
N GLU A 54 8.83 -10.04 0.51
CA GLU A 54 9.17 -8.63 0.67
C GLU A 54 8.15 -7.75 -0.06
N SER A 55 7.62 -6.76 0.64
CA SER A 55 6.80 -5.70 0.04
C SER A 55 7.69 -4.76 -0.78
N VAL A 56 7.45 -4.67 -2.08
CA VAL A 56 8.26 -3.89 -3.03
C VAL A 56 7.50 -2.71 -3.65
N GLY A 57 6.18 -2.67 -3.50
CA GLY A 57 5.36 -1.57 -3.99
C GLY A 57 3.90 -1.71 -3.58
N PHE A 58 3.07 -0.73 -3.95
CA PHE A 58 1.63 -0.80 -3.74
C PHE A 58 0.88 -0.15 -4.91
N LEU A 59 -0.40 -0.50 -5.03
CA LEU A 59 -1.35 0.10 -5.97
C LEU A 59 -2.49 0.69 -5.17
N ILE A 60 -2.92 1.89 -5.55
CA ILE A 60 -4.13 2.54 -5.03
C ILE A 60 -4.98 2.98 -6.22
N GLY A 61 -6.20 2.42 -6.32
CA GLY A 61 -7.17 2.76 -7.36
C GLY A 61 -8.46 3.30 -6.73
N LEU A 62 -9.07 4.29 -7.37
CA LEU A 62 -10.41 4.81 -7.04
C LEU A 62 -11.49 4.09 -7.86
#